data_AF-A0A6P8J395-F1
#
_entry.id   AF-A0A6P8J395-F1
#
_cell.length_a   1.000
_cell.length_b   1.000
_cell.length_c   1.000
_cell.angle_alpha   90.00
_cell.angle_beta   90.00
_cell.angle_gamma   90.00
#
_symmetry.space_group_name_H-M   'P 1'
#
loop_
_entity.id
_entity.type
_entity.pdbx_description
1 polymer ?
#
loop_
_entity_poly.entity_id
_entity_poly.type
_entity_poly.pdbx_seq_one_letter_code
_entity_poly.pdbx_strand_id
1 'polypeptide(L)'
;MPMAFYWAQDDSSKYNATALGSSMNLVSKFVRVLQDVCTNEIEKYAPFLPFGGPGCVVQCDESKFNHKRKYNRGRLTKDSWVFGVITTEYQPVGGYYQVVERRNRECLLPILQRCLKPGSVVLTEVK
;
A
#
# COMPACT_ATOMS: atom_id res chain seq x y z
N MET A 1 2.11 20.86 19.50
CA MET A 1 1.85 20.26 18.18
C MET A 1 3.10 20.04 17.31
N PRO A 2 4.28 19.61 17.80
CA PRO A 2 5.42 19.37 16.92
C PRO A 2 5.45 17.95 16.29
N MET A 3 4.87 16.92 16.93
CA MET A 3 4.83 15.55 16.35
C MET A 3 4.08 15.47 15.01
N ALA A 4 2.97 16.20 14.86
CA ALA A 4 2.22 16.24 13.59
C ALA A 4 3.02 16.89 12.47
N PHE A 5 3.82 17.90 12.79
CA PHE A 5 4.68 18.60 11.84
C PHE A 5 5.77 17.68 11.30
N TYR A 6 6.50 16.98 12.17
CA TYR A 6 7.51 16.01 11.75
C TYR A 6 6.92 14.82 10.99
N TRP A 7 5.71 14.37 11.37
CA TRP A 7 5.00 13.34 10.61
C TRP A 7 4.64 13.80 9.19
N ALA A 8 4.21 15.07 9.03
CA ALA A 8 3.89 15.63 7.73
C ALA A 8 5.12 15.85 6.82
N GLN A 9 6.33 15.89 7.38
CA GLN A 9 7.59 15.96 6.61
C GLN A 9 8.12 14.60 6.18
N ASP A 10 7.42 13.51 6.49
CA ASP A 10 7.86 12.13 6.26
C ASP A 10 9.18 11.78 7.00
N ASP A 11 9.43 12.44 8.13
CA ASP A 11 10.60 12.16 8.95
C ASP A 11 10.49 10.82 9.68
N SER A 12 11.63 10.12 9.80
CA SER A 12 11.67 8.83 10.48
C SER A 12 11.22 8.94 11.94
N SER A 13 10.42 7.98 12.41
CA SER A 13 9.94 7.96 13.81
C SER A 13 11.07 7.95 14.84
N LYS A 14 12.25 7.43 14.48
CA LYS A 14 13.45 7.47 15.33
C LYS A 14 13.97 8.89 15.49
N TYR A 15 14.10 9.62 14.39
CA TYR A 15 14.49 11.02 14.41
C TYR A 15 13.50 11.84 15.22
N ASN A 16 12.20 11.63 15.02
CA ASN A 16 11.14 12.35 15.75
C ASN A 16 11.21 12.11 17.26
N ALA A 17 11.47 10.87 17.68
CA ALA A 17 11.65 10.53 19.09
C ALA A 17 12.85 11.26 19.71
N THR A 18 13.99 11.30 19.00
CA THR A 18 15.20 12.00 19.46
C THR A 18 15.01 13.51 19.49
N ALA A 19 14.48 14.10 18.41
CA ALA A 19 14.28 15.54 18.28
C ALA A 19 13.31 16.11 19.33
N LEU A 20 12.33 15.30 19.75
CA LEU A 20 11.29 15.71 20.71
C LEU A 20 11.55 15.20 22.14
N GLY A 21 12.67 14.54 22.40
CA GLY A 21 12.95 13.91 23.70
C GLY A 21 11.85 12.92 24.14
N SER A 22 11.16 12.30 23.18
CA SER A 22 9.94 11.52 23.42
C SER A 22 10.23 10.02 23.32
N SER A 23 9.45 9.20 24.03
CA SER A 23 9.60 7.74 23.91
C SER A 23 9.14 7.24 22.54
N MET A 24 9.85 6.26 21.98
CA MET A 24 9.49 5.63 20.71
C MET A 24 8.08 5.02 20.72
N ASN A 25 7.62 4.57 21.90
CA ASN A 25 6.27 4.05 22.10
C ASN A 25 5.21 5.13 21.91
N LEU A 26 5.45 6.34 22.43
CA LEU A 26 4.54 7.47 22.24
C LEU A 26 4.49 7.91 20.78
N VAL A 27 5.66 8.06 20.13
CA VAL A 27 5.75 8.42 18.71
C VAL A 27 5.03 7.40 17.85
N SER A 28 5.26 6.10 18.09
CA SER A 28 4.61 5.02 17.35
C SER A 28 3.10 5.00 17.53
N LYS A 29 2.59 5.27 18.74
CA LYS A 29 1.15 5.40 18.99
C LYS A 29 0.57 6.61 18.25
N PHE A 30 1.25 7.74 18.29
CA PHE A 30 0.80 8.96 17.61
C PHE A 30 0.73 8.79 16.09
N VAL A 31 1.78 8.20 15.49
CA VAL A 31 1.81 7.89 14.05
C VAL A 31 0.66 6.97 13.66
N ARG A 32 0.39 5.92 14.45
CA ARG A 32 -0.74 5.01 14.19
C ARG A 32 -2.08 5.72 14.24
N VAL A 33 -2.30 6.58 15.25
CA VAL A 33 -3.56 7.34 15.34
C VAL A 33 -3.75 8.25 14.13
N LEU A 34 -2.70 8.96 13.70
CA LEU A 34 -2.78 9.79 12.49
C LEU A 34 -3.04 8.95 11.23
N GLN A 35 -2.35 7.83 11.07
CA GLN A 35 -2.58 6.91 9.97
C GLN A 35 -4.00 6.37 9.97
N ASP A 36 -4.54 5.97 11.12
CA ASP A 36 -5.91 5.45 11.25
C ASP A 36 -6.94 6.52 10.85
N VAL A 37 -6.76 7.77 11.30
CA VAL A 37 -7.64 8.88 10.91
C VAL A 37 -7.58 9.13 9.40
N CYS A 38 -6.39 9.24 8.83
CA CYS A 38 -6.23 9.44 7.38
C CYS A 38 -6.81 8.27 6.57
N THR A 39 -6.60 7.03 7.02
CA THR A 39 -7.13 5.84 6.35
C THR A 39 -8.65 5.85 6.35
N ASN A 40 -9.28 6.10 7.50
CA ASN A 40 -10.73 6.15 7.62
C ASN A 40 -11.36 7.25 6.75
N GLU A 41 -10.73 8.43 6.68
CA GLU A 41 -11.20 9.52 5.83
C GLU A 41 -11.11 9.16 4.34
N ILE A 42 -9.99 8.54 3.91
CA ILE A 42 -9.82 8.06 2.53
C ILE A 42 -10.88 6.99 2.21
N GLU A 43 -11.04 5.99 3.07
CA GLU A 43 -12.01 4.90 2.83
C GLU A 43 -13.46 5.40 2.77
N LYS A 44 -13.79 6.42 3.56
CA LYS A 44 -15.16 6.94 3.66
C LYS A 44 -15.51 7.94 2.56
N TYR A 45 -14.56 8.79 2.17
CA TYR A 45 -14.85 9.95 1.33
C TYR A 45 -14.12 9.98 -0.01
N ALA A 46 -13.02 9.23 -0.18
CA ALA A 46 -12.33 9.20 -1.46
C ALA A 46 -13.04 8.24 -2.41
N PRO A 47 -13.68 8.72 -3.49
CA PRO A 47 -14.18 7.83 -4.51
C PRO A 47 -12.98 7.10 -5.10
N PHE A 48 -13.03 5.77 -5.12
CA PHE A 48 -12.06 5.00 -5.88
C PHE A 48 -12.23 5.36 -7.37
N LEU A 49 -11.21 5.98 -7.96
CA LEU A 49 -11.20 6.36 -9.37
C LEU A 49 -10.42 5.33 -10.18
N PRO A 50 -11.07 4.55 -11.06
CA PRO A 50 -10.37 3.66 -11.97
C PRO A 50 -9.41 4.45 -12.85
N PHE A 51 -8.25 3.86 -13.15
CA PHE A 51 -7.22 4.45 -13.99
C PHE A 51 -6.98 3.62 -15.26
N GLY A 52 -6.08 4.09 -16.11
CA GLY A 52 -5.84 3.52 -17.43
C GLY A 52 -6.91 3.85 -18.45
N GLY A 53 -7.17 2.94 -19.38
CA GLY A 53 -8.09 3.11 -20.51
C GLY A 53 -7.48 2.69 -21.84
N PRO A 54 -8.16 2.98 -22.97
CA PRO A 54 -7.67 2.64 -24.29
C PRO A 54 -6.27 3.22 -24.56
N GLY A 55 -5.35 2.35 -24.99
CA GLY A 55 -3.95 2.73 -25.22
C GLY A 55 -3.08 2.74 -23.95
N CYS A 56 -3.68 2.51 -22.77
CA CYS A 56 -2.93 2.50 -21.51
C CYS A 56 -2.29 1.15 -21.24
N VAL A 57 -0.98 1.12 -21.02
CA VAL A 57 -0.27 -0.08 -20.55
C VAL A 57 -0.17 -0.05 -19.02
N VAL A 58 -0.63 -1.14 -18.40
CA VAL A 58 -0.55 -1.34 -16.95
C VAL A 58 0.23 -2.60 -16.63
N GLN A 59 1.13 -2.50 -15.66
CA GLN A 59 1.91 -3.63 -15.17
C GLN A 59 1.30 -4.15 -13.87
N CYS A 60 1.11 -5.47 -13.81
CA CYS A 60 0.60 -6.17 -12.64
C CYS A 60 1.66 -7.11 -12.07
N ASP A 61 1.83 -7.09 -10.75
CA ASP A 61 2.75 -7.97 -10.04
C ASP A 61 2.17 -8.46 -8.70
N GLU A 62 2.55 -9.67 -8.29
CA GLU A 62 2.21 -10.24 -6.98
C GLU A 62 3.45 -10.43 -6.09
N SER A 63 3.55 -9.61 -5.06
CA SER A 63 4.63 -9.71 -4.07
C SER A 63 4.16 -10.51 -2.85
N LYS A 64 4.86 -11.60 -2.53
CA LYS A 64 4.60 -12.36 -1.28
C LYS A 64 5.16 -11.59 -0.09
N PHE A 65 4.28 -11.05 0.75
CA PHE A 65 4.66 -10.43 2.02
C PHE A 65 4.77 -11.53 3.08
N ASN A 66 5.79 -12.40 2.94
CA ASN A 66 6.16 -13.30 4.02
C ASN A 66 7.20 -12.64 4.92
N HIS A 67 6.91 -12.57 6.21
CA HIS A 67 7.99 -12.42 7.17
C HIS A 67 8.64 -13.80 7.33
N LYS A 68 9.57 -14.17 6.42
CA LYS A 68 10.42 -15.36 6.66
C LYS A 68 11.08 -15.16 8.03
N ARG A 69 10.79 -16.07 8.95
CA ARG A 69 11.34 -16.00 10.31
C ARG A 69 12.85 -16.04 10.21
N LYS A 70 13.54 -14.99 10.68
CA LYS A 70 14.99 -15.03 10.84
C LYS A 70 15.30 -16.14 11.86
N TYR A 71 16.06 -17.16 11.44
CA TYR A 71 16.42 -18.34 12.26
C TYR A 71 15.22 -19.17 12.77
N ASN A 72 14.08 -19.16 12.07
CA ASN A 72 12.86 -19.86 12.50
C ASN A 72 12.41 -19.50 13.94
N ARG A 73 12.66 -18.26 14.38
CA ARG A 73 12.22 -17.71 15.67
C ARG A 73 11.20 -16.58 15.47
N GLY A 74 10.32 -16.34 16.44
CA GLY A 74 9.27 -15.29 16.39
C GLY A 74 7.87 -15.78 15.97
N ARG A 75 6.92 -14.87 15.77
CA ARG A 75 5.51 -15.20 15.47
C ARG A 75 5.34 -15.76 14.05
N LEU A 76 4.54 -16.83 13.89
CA LEU A 76 4.07 -17.26 12.57
C LEU A 76 3.08 -16.21 12.04
N THR A 77 3.47 -15.53 10.97
CA THR A 77 2.56 -14.61 10.26
C THR A 77 1.81 -15.40 9.20
N LYS A 78 0.53 -15.11 9.00
CA LYS A 78 -0.23 -15.68 7.89
C LYS A 78 0.44 -15.26 6.58
N ASP A 79 0.49 -16.19 5.62
CA ASP A 79 0.92 -15.86 4.28
C ASP A 79 -0.04 -14.82 3.69
N SER A 80 0.47 -13.61 3.42
CA SER A 80 -0.25 -12.57 2.70
C SER A 80 0.48 -12.23 1.41
N TRP A 81 -0.30 -11.89 0.40
CA TRP A 81 0.19 -11.38 -0.87
C TRP A 81 -0.22 -9.93 -1.01
N VAL A 82 0.59 -9.13 -1.69
CA VAL A 82 0.21 -7.81 -2.16
C VAL A 82 0.14 -7.87 -3.67
N PHE A 83 -1.03 -7.59 -4.20
CA PHE A 83 -1.23 -7.41 -5.64
C PHE A 83 -1.08 -5.93 -5.98
N GLY A 84 -0.15 -5.61 -6.87
CA GLY A 84 0.11 -4.26 -7.35
C GLY A 84 -0.29 -4.12 -8.81
N VAL A 85 -0.89 -2.98 -9.15
CA VAL A 85 -1.22 -2.56 -10.52
C VAL A 85 -0.69 -1.15 -10.71
N ILE A 86 0.24 -0.95 -11.63
CA ILE A 86 0.91 0.34 -11.84
C ILE A 86 0.87 0.74 -13.31
N THR A 87 0.94 2.04 -13.58
CA THR A 87 1.13 2.58 -14.94
C THR A 87 2.12 3.73 -14.92
N THR A 88 3.02 3.74 -15.89
CA THR A 88 4.03 4.80 -16.05
C THR A 88 3.56 5.95 -16.94
N GLU A 89 2.29 5.95 -17.37
CA GLU A 89 1.74 6.96 -18.28
C GLU A 89 1.50 8.32 -17.62
N TYR A 90 1.43 8.35 -16.29
CA TYR A 90 1.22 9.57 -15.52
C TYR A 90 2.46 9.89 -14.67
N GLN A 91 2.71 11.18 -14.47
CA GLN A 91 3.68 11.68 -13.49
C GLN A 91 2.96 12.61 -12.50
N PRO A 92 2.96 12.31 -11.19
CA PRO A 92 3.56 11.13 -10.57
C PRO A 92 2.86 9.83 -10.97
N VAL A 93 3.62 8.74 -10.96
CA VAL A 93 3.17 7.38 -11.29
C VAL A 93 1.93 7.04 -10.45
N GLY A 94 0.87 6.63 -11.13
CA GLY A 94 -0.35 6.14 -10.50
C GLY A 94 -0.31 4.63 -10.33
N GLY A 95 -0.89 4.13 -9.24
CA GLY A 95 -1.01 2.69 -9.02
C GLY A 95 -2.01 2.33 -7.93
N TYR A 96 -2.37 1.05 -7.90
CA TYR A 96 -3.26 0.46 -6.92
C TYR A 96 -2.59 -0.77 -6.29
N TYR A 97 -2.69 -0.88 -4.97
CA TYR A 97 -2.15 -2.01 -4.22
C TYR A 97 -3.22 -2.56 -3.30
N GLN A 98 -3.34 -3.87 -3.25
CA GLN A 98 -4.27 -4.54 -2.36
C GLN A 98 -3.65 -5.79 -1.75
N VAL A 99 -3.80 -5.95 -0.43
CA VAL A 99 -3.46 -7.19 0.25
C VAL A 99 -4.51 -8.24 -0.12
N VAL A 100 -4.06 -9.39 -0.61
CA VAL A 100 -4.90 -10.52 -1.00
C VAL A 100 -4.43 -11.79 -0.30
N GLU A 101 -5.37 -12.64 0.08
CA GLU A 101 -5.03 -13.95 0.68
C GLU A 101 -4.54 -14.94 -0.37
N ARG A 102 -5.07 -14.85 -1.59
CA ARG A 102 -4.78 -15.77 -2.70
C ARG A 102 -4.47 -14.96 -3.97
N ARG A 103 -3.52 -15.46 -4.76
CA ARG A 103 -3.09 -14.89 -6.04
C ARG A 103 -3.72 -15.55 -7.27
N ASN A 104 -4.82 -16.27 -7.09
CA ASN A 104 -5.49 -16.94 -8.20
C ASN A 104 -6.34 -15.95 -9.00
N ARG A 105 -6.61 -16.32 -10.25
CA ARG A 105 -7.38 -15.50 -11.20
C ARG A 105 -8.73 -15.05 -10.64
N GLU A 106 -9.41 -15.89 -9.87
CA GLU A 106 -10.71 -15.58 -9.28
C GLU A 106 -10.63 -14.44 -8.24
N CYS A 107 -9.50 -14.30 -7.54
CA CYS A 107 -9.27 -13.20 -6.61
C CYS A 107 -8.76 -11.93 -7.30
N LEU A 108 -7.93 -12.05 -8.34
CA LEU A 108 -7.29 -10.91 -8.99
C LEU A 108 -8.16 -10.21 -10.04
N LEU A 109 -8.99 -10.97 -10.79
CA LEU A 109 -9.85 -10.38 -11.83
C LEU A 109 -10.83 -9.33 -11.32
N PRO A 110 -11.55 -9.55 -10.20
CA PRO A 110 -12.45 -8.52 -9.67
C PRO A 110 -11.72 -7.24 -9.26
N ILE A 111 -10.45 -7.36 -8.83
CA ILE A 111 -9.62 -6.21 -8.49
C ILE A 111 -9.30 -5.41 -9.75
N LEU A 112 -8.85 -6.09 -10.82
CA LEU A 112 -8.56 -5.47 -12.12
C LEU A 112 -9.79 -4.78 -12.72
N GLN A 113 -10.94 -5.44 -12.69
CA GLN A 113 -12.20 -4.87 -13.20
C GLN A 113 -12.64 -3.63 -12.42
N ARG A 114 -12.33 -3.58 -11.13
CA ARG A 114 -12.60 -2.40 -10.30
C ARG A 114 -11.60 -1.29 -10.57
N CYS A 115 -10.30 -1.60 -10.72
CA CYS A 115 -9.24 -0.60 -10.78
C CYS A 115 -8.92 -0.05 -12.16
N LEU A 116 -9.23 -0.78 -13.23
CA LEU A 116 -8.89 -0.40 -14.60
C LEU A 116 -10.12 0.01 -15.41
N LYS A 117 -9.95 1.03 -16.25
CA LYS A 117 -10.93 1.37 -17.28
C LYS A 117 -10.89 0.33 -18.42
N PRO A 118 -12.03 0.03 -19.07
CA PRO A 118 -12.06 -0.83 -20.25
C PRO A 118 -11.08 -0.38 -21.34
N GLY A 119 -10.46 -1.34 -22.02
CA GLY A 119 -9.47 -1.08 -23.08
C GLY A 119 -8.02 -0.93 -22.62
N SER A 120 -7.75 -1.07 -21.31
CA SER A 120 -6.38 -1.13 -20.78
C SER A 120 -5.66 -2.41 -21.21
N VAL A 121 -4.38 -2.29 -21.53
CA VAL A 121 -3.49 -3.42 -21.86
C VAL A 121 -2.77 -3.87 -20.60
N VAL A 122 -3.15 -5.04 -20.07
CA VAL A 122 -2.57 -5.61 -18.86
C VAL A 122 -1.34 -6.44 -19.21
N LEU A 123 -0.18 -6.01 -18.72
CA LEU A 123 1.05 -6.80 -18.71
C LEU A 123 1.21 -7.44 -17.33
N THR A 124 1.25 -8.76 -17.31
CA THR A 124 1.46 -9.54 -16.10
C THR A 124 2.55 -10.57 -16.37
N GLU A 125 3.45 -10.74 -15.41
CA GLU A 125 4.42 -11.83 -15.39
C GLU A 125 3.66 -13.13 -15.07
N VAL A 126 3.06 -13.75 -16.09
CA VAL A 126 2.39 -15.05 -15.93
C VAL A 126 3.45 -16.08 -15.49
N LYS A 127 3.26 -16.68 -14.32
CA LYS A 127 3.88 -17.96 -13.94
C LYS A 127 2.90 -19.10 -14.11
#